data_AF-A0A9E0GG88-F1
#
_entry.id   AF-A0A9E0GG88-F1
#
_cell.length_a   1.000
_cell.length_b   1.000
_cell.length_c   1.000
_cell.angle_alpha   90.00
_cell.angle_beta   90.00
_cell.angle_gamma   90.00
#
_symmetry.space_group_name_H-M   'P 1'
#
loop_
_entity.id
_entity.type
_entity.pdbx_description
1 polymer ?
#
loop_
_entity_poly.entity_id
_entity_poly.type
_entity_poly.pdbx_seq_one_letter_code
_entity_poly.pdbx_strand_id
1 'polypeptide(L)'
;MGMFVNPDNSAFQAALNARIYIDKSGLINYTNSVLASSDAFICNSRPRRFGKSITANMLTAYYSKGCNSEKMFSGLEVSKSPDFKKHLNKYDVIHLDIQWCLEPAGKAENLISYISEKTISELKECYPGVLKSDIVSLPEALAIINAETGNKFIVIIDEWDVLIRDEAANKNVQEDYINFLRGMFKGTEPTKYIQLAYLTGILPMKKEKTQSALNNFDEFTMLSPSNLAQYVGFTEDEVRGLAREYNQDFDKVKMWYDGYLLRDYQVYNPRAVVSVMLKGEFKSYWSETASYEAIVPLINMNYDGLTTAIIAMISGAEVKVNTGTFKNDTLNIKSKDDVLTYMIHLGYLAYDQTNSMALVPNEEIRQELTAAVESRKWNEMLGFWQNSEKLLNAT
;
A
#
# COMPACT_ATOMS: atom_id res chain seq x y z
N MET A 1 -11.45 -24.34 7.82
CA MET A 1 -11.07 -23.30 6.85
C MET A 1 -9.79 -22.67 7.38
N GLY A 2 -8.75 -22.58 6.54
CA GLY A 2 -7.44 -22.12 7.01
C GLY A 2 -7.44 -20.62 7.30
N MET A 3 -6.60 -20.21 8.22
CA MET A 3 -6.33 -18.80 8.53
C MET A 3 -5.44 -18.17 7.46
N PHE A 4 -4.48 -18.93 6.92
CA PHE A 4 -3.53 -18.49 5.91
C PHE A 4 -3.82 -19.10 4.53
N VAL A 5 -4.18 -20.39 4.49
CA VAL A 5 -4.40 -21.16 3.27
C VAL A 5 -5.90 -21.31 3.02
N ASN A 6 -6.33 -20.86 1.84
CA ASN A 6 -7.73 -20.83 1.42
C ASN A 6 -8.68 -20.20 2.46
N PRO A 7 -8.36 -18.98 2.95
CA PRO A 7 -9.23 -18.26 3.88
C PRO A 7 -10.56 -17.89 3.24
N ASP A 8 -11.53 -17.51 4.09
CA ASP A 8 -12.90 -17.23 3.66
C ASP A 8 -13.06 -15.83 3.06
N ASN A 9 -14.29 -15.50 2.70
CA ASN A 9 -14.62 -14.22 2.10
C ASN A 9 -15.25 -13.23 3.09
N SER A 10 -15.23 -13.52 4.40
CA SER A 10 -15.89 -12.71 5.43
C SER A 10 -15.29 -11.30 5.54
N ALA A 11 -13.97 -11.17 5.43
CA ALA A 11 -13.29 -9.87 5.49
C ALA A 11 -13.70 -8.95 4.33
N PHE A 12 -13.86 -9.49 3.12
CA PHE A 12 -14.35 -8.70 1.99
C PHE A 12 -15.87 -8.46 2.08
N GLN A 13 -16.64 -9.42 2.59
CA GLN A 13 -18.08 -9.21 2.88
C GLN A 13 -18.28 -8.05 3.87
N ALA A 14 -17.42 -7.93 4.89
CA ALA A 14 -17.46 -6.81 5.82
C ALA A 14 -17.22 -5.45 5.13
N ALA A 15 -16.32 -5.40 4.14
CA ALA A 15 -16.10 -4.20 3.33
C ALA A 15 -17.33 -3.86 2.47
N LEU A 16 -18.00 -4.85 1.89
CA LEU A 16 -19.24 -4.64 1.11
C LEU A 16 -20.44 -4.24 1.98
N ASN A 17 -20.45 -4.65 3.25
CA ASN A 17 -21.46 -4.26 4.22
C ASN A 17 -21.23 -2.83 4.79
N ALA A 18 -20.12 -2.18 4.44
CA ALA A 18 -19.84 -0.82 4.90
C ALA A 18 -20.87 0.16 4.33
N ARG A 19 -21.14 1.24 5.08
CA ARG A 19 -22.09 2.29 4.65
C ARG A 19 -21.70 2.93 3.31
N ILE A 20 -20.40 3.02 3.04
CA ILE A 20 -19.84 3.49 1.78
C ILE A 20 -18.85 2.45 1.30
N TYR A 21 -19.12 1.88 0.12
CA TYR A 21 -18.20 1.04 -0.62
C TYR A 21 -18.15 1.54 -2.06
N ILE A 22 -16.95 1.82 -2.55
CA ILE A 22 -16.70 2.13 -3.96
C ILE A 22 -16.08 0.91 -4.59
N ASP A 23 -16.70 0.44 -5.67
CA ASP A 23 -16.29 -0.76 -6.37
C ASP A 23 -14.98 -0.54 -7.11
N LYS A 24 -13.95 -1.31 -6.72
CA LYS A 24 -12.63 -1.36 -7.36
C LYS A 24 -12.32 -2.75 -7.91
N SER A 25 -13.34 -3.58 -8.09
CA SER A 25 -13.18 -4.95 -8.58
C SER A 25 -12.66 -5.03 -10.02
N GLY A 26 -12.71 -3.95 -10.79
CA GLY A 26 -12.01 -3.83 -12.07
C GLY A 26 -10.51 -4.15 -12.00
N LEU A 27 -9.86 -3.99 -10.84
CA LEU A 27 -8.47 -4.38 -10.62
C LEU A 27 -8.25 -5.89 -10.87
N ILE A 28 -9.27 -6.72 -10.62
CA ILE A 28 -9.21 -8.16 -10.86
C ILE A 28 -9.03 -8.47 -12.36
N ASN A 29 -9.55 -7.63 -13.25
CA ASN A 29 -9.33 -7.80 -14.69
C ASN A 29 -7.85 -7.68 -15.05
N TYR A 30 -7.14 -6.76 -14.39
CA TYR A 30 -5.68 -6.65 -14.56
C TYR A 30 -4.97 -7.89 -14.04
N THR A 31 -5.25 -8.32 -12.79
CA THR A 31 -4.58 -9.49 -12.21
C THR A 31 -4.90 -10.78 -12.97
N ASN A 32 -6.11 -10.93 -13.52
CA ASN A 32 -6.46 -12.03 -14.42
C ASN A 32 -5.66 -11.99 -15.74
N SER A 33 -5.40 -10.80 -16.29
CA SER A 33 -4.68 -10.65 -17.57
C SER A 33 -3.21 -11.07 -17.51
N VAL A 34 -2.59 -10.98 -16.32
CA VAL A 34 -1.18 -11.37 -16.09
C VAL A 34 -1.04 -12.72 -15.40
N LEU A 35 -2.15 -13.40 -15.08
CA LEU A 35 -2.16 -14.65 -14.35
C LEU A 35 -1.38 -15.73 -15.14
N ALA A 36 -0.51 -16.48 -14.47
CA ALA A 36 0.37 -17.49 -15.08
C ALA A 36 1.48 -16.96 -16.01
N SER A 37 1.78 -15.66 -16.00
CA SER A 37 2.87 -15.08 -16.81
C SER A 37 4.05 -14.62 -15.94
N SER A 38 5.11 -14.13 -16.59
CA SER A 38 6.21 -13.41 -15.93
C SER A 38 5.75 -12.16 -15.17
N ASP A 39 4.61 -11.61 -15.57
CA ASP A 39 4.06 -10.34 -15.06
C ASP A 39 3.10 -10.60 -13.88
N ALA A 40 2.96 -11.86 -13.46
CA ALA A 40 2.12 -12.28 -12.35
C ALA A 40 2.67 -11.88 -10.96
N PHE A 41 3.81 -11.18 -10.89
CA PHE A 41 4.43 -10.71 -9.66
C PHE A 41 4.21 -9.20 -9.55
N ILE A 42 3.25 -8.80 -8.73
CA ILE A 42 2.78 -7.41 -8.61
C ILE A 42 3.10 -6.90 -7.21
N CYS A 43 3.76 -5.74 -7.13
CA CYS A 43 3.88 -4.97 -5.90
C CYS A 43 3.14 -3.65 -6.06
N ASN A 44 1.99 -3.50 -5.39
CA ASN A 44 1.19 -2.28 -5.42
C ASN A 44 1.33 -1.52 -4.10
N SER A 45 2.22 -0.53 -4.08
CA SER A 45 2.56 0.26 -2.91
C SER A 45 1.80 1.58 -2.89
N ARG A 46 1.08 1.84 -1.79
CA ARG A 46 0.27 3.05 -1.62
C ARG A 46 0.19 3.49 -0.15
N PRO A 47 -0.10 4.77 0.11
CA PRO A 47 -0.08 5.31 1.47
C PRO A 47 -1.05 4.60 2.42
N ARG A 48 -0.91 4.86 3.72
CA ARG A 48 -1.87 4.40 4.72
C ARG A 48 -3.27 4.90 4.36
N ARG A 49 -4.30 4.08 4.63
CA ARG A 49 -5.73 4.43 4.44
C ARG A 49 -6.20 4.54 2.98
N PHE A 50 -5.38 4.15 2.01
CA PHE A 50 -5.75 4.00 0.59
C PHE A 50 -6.32 2.61 0.24
N GLY A 51 -6.92 1.89 1.19
CA GLY A 51 -7.66 0.65 0.90
C GLY A 51 -6.82 -0.59 0.56
N LYS A 52 -5.53 -0.63 0.94
CA LYS A 52 -4.62 -1.79 0.76
C LYS A 52 -5.26 -3.13 1.13
N SER A 53 -5.65 -3.26 2.39
CA SER A 53 -6.24 -4.48 2.94
C SER A 53 -7.59 -4.83 2.31
N ILE A 54 -8.39 -3.84 1.90
CA ILE A 54 -9.66 -4.09 1.18
C ILE A 54 -9.36 -4.78 -0.16
N THR A 55 -8.36 -4.32 -0.90
CA THR A 55 -7.95 -4.96 -2.16
C THR A 55 -7.36 -6.34 -1.92
N ALA A 56 -6.52 -6.54 -0.91
CA ALA A 56 -5.99 -7.86 -0.56
C ALA A 56 -7.13 -8.86 -0.24
N ASN A 57 -8.08 -8.44 0.61
CA ASN A 57 -9.26 -9.23 0.95
C ASN A 57 -10.16 -9.51 -0.27
N MET A 58 -10.32 -8.54 -1.17
CA MET A 58 -11.08 -8.70 -2.42
C MET A 58 -10.43 -9.76 -3.33
N LEU A 59 -9.12 -9.69 -3.54
CA LEU A 59 -8.38 -10.67 -4.35
C LEU A 59 -8.46 -12.06 -3.72
N THR A 60 -8.30 -12.15 -2.40
CA THR A 60 -8.46 -13.40 -1.65
C THR A 60 -9.86 -13.99 -1.84
N ALA A 61 -10.91 -13.21 -1.65
CA ALA A 61 -12.31 -13.64 -1.83
C ALA A 61 -12.62 -14.05 -3.27
N TYR A 62 -11.99 -13.43 -4.27
CA TYR A 62 -12.17 -13.74 -5.68
C TYR A 62 -11.48 -15.05 -6.08
N TYR A 63 -10.23 -15.27 -5.66
CA TYR A 63 -9.44 -16.40 -6.14
C TYR A 63 -9.56 -17.66 -5.28
N SER A 64 -9.79 -17.54 -3.97
CA SER A 64 -9.73 -18.64 -3.00
C SER A 64 -10.76 -19.72 -3.32
N LYS A 65 -10.31 -20.95 -3.54
CA LYS A 65 -11.18 -22.13 -3.68
C LYS A 65 -11.86 -22.54 -2.38
N GLY A 66 -11.46 -21.96 -1.24
CA GLY A 66 -12.04 -22.26 0.07
C GLY A 66 -13.44 -21.70 0.27
N CYS A 67 -13.88 -20.72 -0.53
CA CYS A 67 -15.17 -20.05 -0.38
C CYS A 67 -15.98 -20.03 -1.69
N ASN A 68 -17.26 -19.66 -1.58
CA ASN A 68 -18.10 -19.33 -2.73
C ASN A 68 -18.45 -17.84 -2.66
N SER A 69 -17.90 -17.07 -3.59
CA SER A 69 -18.05 -15.62 -3.67
C SER A 69 -18.84 -15.15 -4.88
N GLU A 70 -19.49 -16.04 -5.64
CA GLU A 70 -20.17 -15.65 -6.89
C GLU A 70 -21.23 -14.58 -6.68
N LYS A 71 -22.10 -14.77 -5.66
CA LYS A 71 -23.14 -13.78 -5.33
C LYS A 71 -22.55 -12.43 -4.93
N MET A 72 -21.46 -12.46 -4.17
CA MET A 72 -20.74 -11.28 -3.69
C MET A 72 -20.23 -10.41 -4.84
N PHE A 73 -19.66 -11.03 -5.88
CA PHE A 73 -19.12 -10.31 -7.04
C PHE A 73 -20.15 -10.04 -8.14
N SER A 74 -21.33 -10.68 -8.12
CA SER A 74 -22.32 -10.61 -9.21
C SER A 74 -22.83 -9.20 -9.55
N GLY A 75 -22.79 -8.26 -8.58
CA GLY A 75 -23.16 -6.86 -8.77
C GLY A 75 -21.99 -5.93 -9.04
N LEU A 76 -20.75 -6.42 -9.01
CA LEU A 76 -19.53 -5.63 -9.11
C LEU A 76 -18.99 -5.60 -10.54
N GLU A 77 -18.13 -4.64 -10.86
CA GLU A 77 -17.52 -4.39 -12.16
C GLU A 77 -16.88 -5.64 -12.77
N VAL A 78 -16.16 -6.42 -11.96
CA VAL A 78 -15.50 -7.65 -12.41
C VAL A 78 -16.47 -8.66 -13.04
N SER A 79 -17.74 -8.68 -12.61
CA SER A 79 -18.74 -9.61 -13.16
C SER A 79 -19.05 -9.40 -14.63
N LYS A 80 -18.74 -8.21 -15.16
CA LYS A 80 -18.92 -7.85 -16.57
C LYS A 80 -17.82 -8.43 -17.48
N SER A 81 -16.73 -8.93 -16.88
CA SER A 81 -15.61 -9.51 -17.60
C SER A 81 -15.93 -10.91 -18.13
N PRO A 82 -15.54 -11.25 -19.38
CA PRO A 82 -15.75 -12.60 -19.92
C PRO A 82 -15.00 -13.67 -19.12
N ASP A 83 -13.87 -13.31 -18.51
CA ASP A 83 -13.05 -14.21 -17.69
C ASP A 83 -13.53 -14.30 -16.24
N PHE A 84 -14.61 -13.61 -15.85
CA PHE A 84 -15.10 -13.55 -14.47
C PHE A 84 -15.22 -14.94 -13.82
N LYS A 85 -15.96 -15.86 -14.45
CA LYS A 85 -16.19 -17.21 -13.91
C LYS A 85 -15.03 -18.18 -14.10
N LYS A 86 -14.08 -17.85 -14.99
CA LYS A 86 -12.93 -18.71 -15.30
C LYS A 86 -11.99 -18.82 -14.11
N HIS A 87 -11.81 -17.73 -13.36
CA HIS A 87 -10.86 -17.63 -12.27
C HIS A 87 -11.50 -17.59 -10.87
N LEU A 88 -12.80 -17.29 -10.79
CA LEU A 88 -13.54 -17.19 -9.53
C LEU A 88 -13.50 -18.51 -8.73
N ASN A 89 -12.94 -18.44 -7.52
CA ASN A 89 -12.83 -19.50 -6.53
C ASN A 89 -12.19 -20.80 -7.08
N LYS A 90 -11.10 -20.68 -7.86
CA LYS A 90 -10.41 -21.83 -8.51
C LYS A 90 -9.02 -22.14 -7.98
N TYR A 91 -8.45 -21.32 -7.12
CA TYR A 91 -7.03 -21.39 -6.78
C TYR A 91 -6.79 -21.61 -5.29
N ASP A 92 -5.64 -22.24 -4.99
CA ASP A 92 -5.08 -22.21 -3.66
C ASP A 92 -4.53 -20.82 -3.34
N VAL A 93 -5.14 -20.15 -2.38
CA VAL A 93 -4.71 -18.82 -1.96
C VAL A 93 -3.97 -18.89 -0.64
N ILE A 94 -2.81 -18.26 -0.57
CA ILE A 94 -2.09 -17.99 0.68
C ILE A 94 -2.19 -16.48 0.94
N HIS A 95 -2.84 -16.08 2.02
CA HIS A 95 -2.99 -14.68 2.40
C HIS A 95 -2.26 -14.43 3.73
N LEU A 96 -1.27 -13.53 3.71
CA LEU A 96 -0.48 -13.17 4.88
C LEU A 96 -0.64 -11.67 5.17
N ASP A 97 -1.20 -11.33 6.34
CA ASP A 97 -1.10 -9.99 6.93
C ASP A 97 0.12 -9.96 7.84
N ILE A 98 1.21 -9.37 7.36
CA ILE A 98 2.49 -9.40 8.08
C ILE A 98 2.43 -8.57 9.36
N GLN A 99 1.72 -7.46 9.35
CA GLN A 99 1.54 -6.62 10.53
C GLN A 99 0.82 -7.39 11.65
N TRP A 100 -0.24 -8.14 11.29
CA TRP A 100 -0.94 -8.98 12.24
C TRP A 100 -0.07 -10.12 12.75
N CYS A 101 0.73 -10.76 11.90
CA CYS A 101 1.58 -11.90 12.27
C CYS A 101 2.70 -11.55 13.26
N LEU A 102 3.09 -10.28 13.41
CA LEU A 102 4.14 -9.86 14.34
C LEU A 102 3.79 -10.11 15.81
N GLU A 103 2.55 -9.83 16.21
CA GLU A 103 2.10 -10.03 17.59
C GLU A 103 2.12 -11.51 18.02
N PRO A 104 1.49 -12.46 17.28
CA PRO A 104 1.49 -13.87 17.66
C PRO A 104 2.84 -14.55 17.46
N ALA A 105 3.72 -14.00 16.61
CA ALA A 105 5.13 -14.44 16.55
C ALA A 105 5.91 -14.03 17.83
N GLY A 106 5.40 -13.07 18.60
CA GLY A 106 5.97 -12.54 19.83
C GLY A 106 7.15 -11.59 19.61
N LYS A 107 8.00 -11.84 18.61
CA LYS A 107 9.12 -10.98 18.20
C LYS A 107 9.32 -11.03 16.68
N ALA A 108 9.89 -9.97 16.13
CA ALA A 108 10.17 -9.87 14.70
C ALA A 108 11.10 -10.98 14.18
N GLU A 109 12.08 -11.41 14.99
CA GLU A 109 12.98 -12.53 14.66
C GLU A 109 12.26 -13.86 14.44
N ASN A 110 11.09 -14.05 15.08
CA ASN A 110 10.30 -15.27 15.00
C ASN A 110 9.23 -15.23 13.91
N LEU A 111 9.09 -14.12 13.19
CA LEU A 111 8.02 -13.96 12.20
C LEU A 111 8.09 -15.06 11.13
N ILE A 112 9.28 -15.30 10.57
CA ILE A 112 9.46 -16.24 9.46
C ILE A 112 9.14 -17.68 9.89
N SER A 113 9.59 -18.09 11.07
CA SER A 113 9.26 -19.42 11.61
C SER A 113 7.76 -19.53 11.86
N TYR A 114 7.14 -18.52 12.47
CA TYR A 114 5.70 -18.49 12.72
C TYR A 114 4.89 -18.65 11.43
N ILE A 115 5.12 -17.80 10.42
CA ILE A 115 4.36 -17.86 9.16
C ILE A 115 4.62 -19.17 8.42
N SER A 116 5.86 -19.68 8.42
CA SER A 116 6.21 -20.92 7.74
C SER A 116 5.54 -22.12 8.41
N GLU A 117 5.69 -22.26 9.73
CA GLU A 117 5.12 -23.37 10.50
C GLU A 117 3.60 -23.41 10.38
N LYS A 118 2.92 -22.26 10.53
CA LYS A 118 1.46 -22.20 10.46
C LYS A 118 0.93 -22.44 9.06
N THR A 119 1.54 -21.84 8.04
CA THR A 119 1.14 -22.07 6.65
C THR A 119 1.37 -23.52 6.23
N ILE A 120 2.52 -24.11 6.58
CA ILE A 120 2.83 -25.53 6.29
C ILE A 120 1.85 -26.46 7.01
N SER A 121 1.45 -26.14 8.24
CA SER A 121 0.44 -26.91 8.97
C SER A 121 -0.89 -26.96 8.22
N GLU A 122 -1.38 -25.82 7.72
CA GLU A 122 -2.63 -25.78 6.94
C GLU A 122 -2.48 -26.42 5.56
N LEU A 123 -1.30 -26.31 4.92
CA LEU A 123 -1.01 -27.02 3.68
C LEU A 123 -1.02 -28.54 3.89
N LYS A 124 -0.52 -29.06 5.02
CA LYS A 124 -0.59 -30.49 5.37
C LYS A 124 -2.03 -30.98 5.48
N GLU A 125 -2.94 -30.14 6.00
CA GLU A 125 -4.37 -30.44 6.05
C GLU A 125 -5.02 -30.41 4.66
N CYS A 126 -4.63 -29.45 3.81
CA CYS A 126 -5.15 -29.32 2.45
C CYS A 126 -4.63 -30.42 1.50
N TYR A 127 -3.44 -30.95 1.77
CA TYR A 127 -2.75 -31.96 0.95
C TYR A 127 -2.30 -33.17 1.78
N PRO A 128 -3.23 -33.98 2.32
CA PRO A 128 -2.87 -35.12 3.17
C PRO A 128 -1.95 -36.10 2.45
N GLY A 129 -0.82 -36.43 3.08
CA GLY A 129 0.14 -37.40 2.56
C GLY A 129 1.18 -36.85 1.57
N VAL A 130 1.09 -35.58 1.18
CA VAL A 130 2.07 -34.95 0.25
C VAL A 130 3.29 -34.42 1.02
N LEU A 131 3.05 -33.69 2.11
CA LEU A 131 4.12 -33.09 2.91
C LEU A 131 4.53 -33.99 4.09
N LYS A 132 5.83 -34.25 4.21
CA LYS A 132 6.40 -34.98 5.35
C LYS A 132 6.45 -34.10 6.62
N SER A 133 6.58 -34.72 7.79
CA SER A 133 6.52 -34.03 9.08
C SER A 133 7.69 -33.07 9.33
N ASP A 134 8.85 -33.33 8.72
CA ASP A 134 10.13 -32.63 8.89
C ASP A 134 10.31 -31.41 7.97
N ILE A 135 9.41 -31.16 7.02
CA ILE A 135 9.46 -29.97 6.16
C ILE A 135 9.15 -28.72 6.98
N VAL A 136 10.12 -27.79 7.01
CA VAL A 136 10.05 -26.50 7.72
C VAL A 136 10.12 -25.29 6.78
N SER A 137 10.59 -25.49 5.54
CA SER A 137 10.71 -24.44 4.53
C SER A 137 9.40 -24.30 3.74
N LEU A 138 8.78 -23.12 3.81
CA LEU A 138 7.55 -22.87 3.05
C LEU A 138 7.74 -22.94 1.53
N PRO A 139 8.78 -22.31 0.92
CA PRO A 139 9.06 -22.47 -0.50
C PRO A 139 9.21 -23.94 -0.93
N GLU A 140 9.88 -24.75 -0.10
CA GLU A 140 10.06 -26.18 -0.35
C GLU A 140 8.71 -26.93 -0.30
N ALA A 141 7.87 -26.63 0.69
CA ALA A 141 6.54 -27.22 0.79
C ALA A 141 5.67 -26.92 -0.45
N LEU A 142 5.70 -25.68 -0.94
CA LEU A 142 4.96 -25.30 -2.16
C LEU A 142 5.49 -26.01 -3.40
N ALA A 143 6.82 -26.12 -3.53
CA ALA A 143 7.45 -26.84 -4.62
C ALA A 143 7.09 -28.33 -4.62
N ILE A 144 7.12 -28.99 -3.45
CA ILE A 144 6.72 -30.40 -3.30
C ILE A 144 5.26 -30.59 -3.68
N ILE A 145 4.35 -29.76 -3.18
CA ILE A 145 2.93 -29.86 -3.53
C ILE A 145 2.72 -29.68 -5.04
N ASN A 146 3.39 -28.71 -5.65
CA ASN A 146 3.31 -28.50 -7.08
C ASN A 146 3.85 -29.70 -7.87
N ALA A 147 4.98 -30.27 -7.47
CA ALA A 147 5.57 -31.43 -8.15
C ALA A 147 4.67 -32.67 -8.07
N GLU A 148 4.03 -32.92 -6.93
CA GLU A 148 3.19 -34.10 -6.70
C GLU A 148 1.77 -33.94 -7.26
N THR A 149 1.22 -32.71 -7.28
CA THR A 149 -0.21 -32.48 -7.58
C THR A 149 -0.46 -31.61 -8.80
N GLY A 150 0.55 -30.90 -9.29
CA GLY A 150 0.42 -29.88 -10.34
C GLY A 150 -0.23 -28.57 -9.88
N ASN A 151 -0.69 -28.47 -8.62
CA ASN A 151 -1.35 -27.28 -8.12
C ASN A 151 -0.39 -26.09 -8.01
N LYS A 152 -0.91 -24.90 -8.31
CA LYS A 152 -0.20 -23.63 -8.17
C LYS A 152 -0.93 -22.73 -7.18
N PHE A 153 -0.20 -21.78 -6.62
CA PHE A 153 -0.63 -20.94 -5.52
C PHE A 153 -0.74 -19.48 -5.95
N ILE A 154 -1.80 -18.82 -5.50
CA ILE A 154 -1.90 -17.37 -5.50
C ILE A 154 -1.45 -16.89 -4.11
N VAL A 155 -0.42 -16.06 -4.05
CA VAL A 155 0.13 -15.56 -2.79
C VAL A 155 -0.16 -14.07 -2.68
N ILE A 156 -0.85 -13.68 -1.62
CA ILE A 156 -1.21 -12.30 -1.33
C ILE A 156 -0.56 -11.93 0.00
N ILE A 157 0.25 -10.87 0.01
CA ILE A 157 0.90 -10.37 1.23
C ILE A 157 0.51 -8.91 1.45
N ASP A 158 -0.19 -8.66 2.55
CA ASP A 158 -0.51 -7.31 3.03
C ASP A 158 0.53 -6.83 4.05
N GLU A 159 0.77 -5.52 4.06
CA GLU A 159 1.80 -4.84 4.85
C GLU A 159 3.19 -5.51 4.72
N TRP A 160 3.57 -5.92 3.51
CA TRP A 160 4.82 -6.67 3.27
C TRP A 160 6.07 -5.91 3.77
N ASP A 161 6.04 -4.57 3.75
CA ASP A 161 7.16 -3.70 4.08
C ASP A 161 7.25 -3.31 5.56
N VAL A 162 6.38 -3.85 6.43
CA VAL A 162 6.37 -3.49 7.87
C VAL A 162 7.73 -3.72 8.54
N LEU A 163 8.39 -4.86 8.30
CA LEU A 163 9.74 -5.12 8.84
C LEU A 163 10.80 -4.20 8.23
N ILE A 164 10.58 -3.70 7.01
CA ILE A 164 11.51 -2.76 6.38
C ILE A 164 11.42 -1.38 7.05
N ARG A 165 10.22 -1.00 7.50
CA ARG A 165 9.95 0.29 8.16
C ARG A 165 10.25 0.27 9.65
N ASP A 166 9.67 -0.70 10.36
CA ASP A 166 9.57 -0.67 11.81
C ASP A 166 10.81 -1.31 12.46
N GLU A 167 11.40 -2.33 11.80
CA GLU A 167 12.67 -2.95 12.20
C GLU A 167 13.86 -2.37 11.41
N ALA A 168 13.80 -1.08 11.05
CA ALA A 168 14.84 -0.38 10.28
C ALA A 168 16.24 -0.55 10.88
N ALA A 169 16.35 -0.52 12.21
CA ALA A 169 17.60 -0.68 12.97
C ALA A 169 18.11 -2.14 13.03
N ASN A 170 17.25 -3.13 12.80
CA ASN A 170 17.56 -4.55 12.93
C ASN A 170 17.85 -5.19 11.56
N LYS A 171 19.07 -4.97 11.06
CA LYS A 171 19.48 -5.44 9.73
C LYS A 171 19.33 -6.95 9.55
N ASN A 172 19.60 -7.74 10.59
CA ASN A 172 19.49 -9.20 10.51
C ASN A 172 18.05 -9.62 10.22
N VAL A 173 17.07 -9.07 10.96
CA VAL A 173 15.65 -9.36 10.71
C VAL A 173 15.23 -8.94 9.30
N GLN A 174 15.68 -7.78 8.81
CA GLN A 174 15.38 -7.36 7.44
C GLN A 174 15.99 -8.30 6.40
N GLU A 175 17.26 -8.67 6.56
CA GLU A 175 17.98 -9.56 5.65
C GLU A 175 17.33 -10.95 5.62
N ASP A 176 16.99 -11.51 6.79
CA ASP A 176 16.31 -12.79 6.90
C ASP A 176 14.94 -12.77 6.22
N TYR A 177 14.16 -11.70 6.44
CA TYR A 177 12.84 -11.56 5.83
C TYR A 177 12.91 -11.36 4.31
N ILE A 178 13.85 -10.55 3.83
CA ILE A 178 14.11 -10.39 2.40
C ILE A 178 14.58 -11.72 1.77
N ASN A 179 15.41 -12.49 2.46
CA ASN A 179 15.85 -13.81 2.00
C ASN A 179 14.70 -14.81 1.95
N PHE A 180 13.77 -14.76 2.92
CA PHE A 180 12.53 -15.53 2.87
C PHE A 180 11.69 -15.18 1.62
N LEU A 181 11.44 -13.90 1.36
CA LEU A 181 10.69 -13.47 0.17
C LEU A 181 11.42 -13.87 -1.13
N ARG A 182 12.76 -13.77 -1.17
CA ARG A 182 13.57 -14.26 -2.29
C ARG A 182 13.36 -15.75 -2.52
N GLY A 183 13.37 -16.55 -1.46
CA GLY A 183 13.11 -18.00 -1.55
C GLY A 183 11.71 -18.32 -2.09
N MET A 184 10.71 -17.52 -1.72
CA MET A 184 9.31 -17.68 -2.16
C MET A 184 9.08 -17.28 -3.62
N PHE A 185 9.79 -16.26 -4.13
CA PHE A 185 9.39 -15.60 -5.38
C PHE A 185 10.49 -15.41 -6.43
N LYS A 186 11.77 -15.55 -6.08
CA LYS A 186 12.88 -15.28 -7.00
C LYS A 186 13.47 -16.57 -7.55
N GLY A 187 13.73 -16.59 -8.85
CA GLY A 187 14.33 -17.73 -9.55
C GLY A 187 13.32 -18.49 -10.40
N THR A 188 13.78 -19.59 -11.02
CA THR A 188 12.97 -20.41 -11.94
C THR A 188 12.05 -21.40 -11.24
N GLU A 189 12.34 -21.77 -9.98
CA GLU A 189 11.49 -22.71 -9.25
C GLU A 189 10.16 -22.08 -8.83
N PRO A 190 10.12 -20.87 -8.26
CA PRO A 190 8.86 -20.18 -7.95
C PRO A 190 7.90 -20.03 -9.12
N THR A 191 8.38 -19.85 -10.35
CA THR A 191 7.50 -19.71 -11.52
C THR A 191 6.72 -20.98 -11.87
N LYS A 192 7.14 -22.15 -11.34
CA LYS A 192 6.42 -23.41 -11.51
C LYS A 192 5.20 -23.50 -10.60
N TYR A 193 5.33 -23.05 -9.35
CA TYR A 193 4.30 -23.20 -8.32
C TYR A 193 3.54 -21.91 -7.99
N ILE A 194 4.01 -20.73 -8.40
CA ILE A 194 3.29 -19.45 -8.24
C ILE A 194 2.42 -19.18 -9.46
N GLN A 195 1.15 -18.91 -9.21
CA GLN A 195 0.14 -18.55 -10.20
C GLN A 195 -0.02 -17.03 -10.34
N LEU A 196 0.06 -16.34 -9.19
CA LEU A 196 0.04 -14.89 -9.01
C LEU A 196 0.67 -14.58 -7.65
N ALA A 197 1.50 -13.56 -7.55
CA ALA A 197 1.97 -12.98 -6.30
C ALA A 197 1.57 -11.50 -6.24
N TYR A 198 0.78 -11.11 -5.25
CA TYR A 198 0.35 -9.73 -5.05
C TYR A 198 0.81 -9.23 -3.69
N LEU A 199 1.76 -8.30 -3.68
CA LEU A 199 2.28 -7.66 -2.48
C LEU A 199 1.73 -6.24 -2.40
N THR A 200 1.28 -5.81 -1.22
CA THR A 200 0.89 -4.42 -0.97
C THR A 200 1.46 -3.92 0.34
N GLY A 201 1.82 -2.64 0.35
CA GLY A 201 2.59 -2.01 1.41
C GLY A 201 2.63 -0.51 1.21
N ILE A 202 3.33 0.22 2.07
CA ILE A 202 3.51 1.66 1.89
C ILE A 202 4.66 1.93 0.91
N LEU A 203 5.77 1.24 1.10
CA LEU A 203 7.01 1.46 0.37
C LEU A 203 7.13 0.55 -0.84
N PRO A 204 7.82 1.01 -1.90
CA PRO A 204 8.28 0.13 -2.96
C PRO A 204 9.34 -0.84 -2.46
N MET A 205 9.68 -1.82 -3.31
CA MET A 205 10.68 -2.85 -3.02
C MET A 205 12.05 -2.24 -2.69
N LYS A 206 12.71 -2.78 -1.66
CA LYS A 206 14.04 -2.32 -1.24
C LYS A 206 15.07 -2.57 -2.36
N LYS A 207 15.79 -1.51 -2.76
CA LYS A 207 16.81 -1.56 -3.82
C LYS A 207 18.19 -1.73 -3.19
N GLU A 208 18.64 -2.97 -2.98
CA GLU A 208 20.01 -3.23 -2.52
C GLU A 208 21.05 -3.03 -3.63
N LYS A 209 22.25 -2.61 -3.24
CA LYS A 209 23.35 -2.24 -4.16
C LYS A 209 23.88 -3.38 -5.03
N THR A 210 23.72 -4.63 -4.59
CA THR A 210 24.31 -5.81 -5.26
C THR A 210 23.29 -6.67 -5.98
N GLN A 211 22.03 -6.70 -5.53
CA GLN A 211 20.90 -7.32 -6.23
C GLN A 211 19.59 -6.68 -5.74
N SER A 212 18.77 -6.13 -6.64
CA SER A 212 17.38 -5.81 -6.28
C SER A 212 16.71 -7.07 -5.73
N ALA A 213 16.18 -6.95 -4.51
CA ALA A 213 15.80 -8.11 -3.71
C ALA A 213 14.77 -8.98 -4.42
N LEU A 214 13.77 -8.34 -5.03
CA LEU A 214 12.64 -8.96 -5.71
C LEU A 214 12.41 -8.24 -7.05
N ASN A 215 13.45 -8.24 -7.90
CA ASN A 215 13.46 -7.48 -9.15
C ASN A 215 12.57 -8.04 -10.27
N ASN A 216 11.94 -9.18 -10.01
CA ASN A 216 10.94 -9.79 -10.87
C ASN A 216 9.52 -9.25 -10.62
N PHE A 217 9.33 -8.38 -9.62
CA PHE A 217 8.05 -7.73 -9.37
C PHE A 217 7.89 -6.46 -10.21
N ASP A 218 6.72 -6.30 -10.82
CA ASP A 218 6.29 -5.02 -11.37
C ASP A 218 5.79 -4.11 -10.24
N GLU A 219 6.34 -2.90 -10.15
CA GLU A 219 6.14 -1.98 -9.03
C GLU A 219 5.18 -0.84 -9.43
N PHE A 220 4.03 -0.79 -8.76
CA PHE A 220 3.07 0.30 -8.86
C PHE A 220 3.16 1.16 -7.60
N THR A 221 3.47 2.45 -7.76
CA THR A 221 3.75 3.34 -6.62
C THR A 221 3.10 4.71 -6.81
N MET A 222 3.10 5.54 -5.76
CA MET A 222 2.71 6.96 -5.87
C MET A 222 3.55 7.77 -6.87
N LEU A 223 4.75 7.31 -7.24
CA LEU A 223 5.60 7.96 -8.24
C LEU A 223 5.29 7.51 -9.67
N SER A 224 4.79 6.29 -9.81
CA SER A 224 4.51 5.64 -11.09
C SER A 224 3.41 4.59 -10.90
N PRO A 225 2.14 5.00 -10.87
CA PRO A 225 1.01 4.10 -10.60
C PRO A 225 0.52 3.34 -11.84
N SER A 226 1.02 3.72 -13.03
CA SER A 226 0.71 3.08 -14.32
C SER A 226 -0.80 2.81 -14.50
N ASN A 227 -1.20 1.67 -15.05
CA ASN A 227 -2.59 1.29 -15.29
C ASN A 227 -3.40 1.01 -14.01
N LEU A 228 -2.77 0.99 -12.82
CA LEU A 228 -3.45 0.82 -11.55
C LEU A 228 -3.89 2.14 -10.88
N ALA A 229 -3.58 3.29 -11.47
CA ALA A 229 -3.87 4.61 -10.91
C ALA A 229 -5.32 4.78 -10.39
N GLN A 230 -6.32 4.38 -11.18
CA GLN A 230 -7.74 4.48 -10.82
C GLN A 230 -8.18 3.62 -9.62
N TYR A 231 -7.36 2.62 -9.23
CA TYR A 231 -7.65 1.70 -8.13
C TYR A 231 -6.89 2.05 -6.84
N VAL A 232 -6.04 3.09 -6.85
CA VAL A 232 -5.23 3.49 -5.69
C VAL A 232 -6.12 4.08 -4.60
N GLY A 233 -7.05 4.97 -4.94
CA GLY A 233 -7.99 5.63 -4.03
C GLY A 233 -9.34 5.90 -4.71
N PHE A 234 -10.06 6.92 -4.25
CA PHE A 234 -11.29 7.34 -4.92
C PHE A 234 -10.99 8.37 -6.00
N THR A 235 -11.64 8.24 -7.15
CA THR A 235 -11.53 9.17 -8.28
C THR A 235 -12.46 10.37 -8.07
N GLU A 236 -12.18 11.49 -8.73
CA GLU A 236 -13.03 12.69 -8.65
C GLU A 236 -14.51 12.40 -8.96
N ASP A 237 -14.80 11.59 -9.98
CA ASP A 237 -16.18 11.25 -10.35
C ASP A 237 -16.90 10.43 -9.27
N GLU A 238 -16.20 9.50 -8.62
CA GLU A 238 -16.74 8.74 -7.48
C GLU A 238 -16.99 9.66 -6.29
N VAL A 239 -16.06 10.57 -5.98
CA VAL A 239 -16.21 11.54 -4.88
C VAL A 239 -17.35 12.52 -5.16
N ARG A 240 -17.50 12.97 -6.40
CA ARG A 240 -18.63 13.81 -6.84
C ARG A 240 -19.96 13.07 -6.70
N GLY A 241 -20.00 11.78 -7.02
CA GLY A 241 -21.16 10.92 -6.77
C GLY A 241 -21.52 10.85 -5.28
N LEU A 242 -20.54 10.56 -4.43
CA LEU A 242 -20.71 10.51 -2.98
C LEU A 242 -21.15 11.86 -2.40
N ALA A 243 -20.56 12.97 -2.85
CA ALA A 243 -20.92 14.30 -2.38
C ALA A 243 -22.41 14.62 -2.65
N ARG A 244 -22.93 14.21 -3.81
CA ARG A 244 -24.36 14.33 -4.14
C ARG A 244 -25.24 13.44 -3.27
N GLU A 245 -24.84 12.18 -3.08
CA GLU A 245 -25.61 11.22 -2.27
C GLU A 245 -25.71 11.64 -0.80
N TYR A 246 -24.61 12.15 -0.24
CA TYR A 246 -24.49 12.53 1.18
C TYR A 246 -24.70 14.03 1.43
N ASN A 247 -25.16 14.78 0.42
CA ASN A 247 -25.41 16.23 0.48
C ASN A 247 -24.22 17.05 1.01
N GLN A 248 -23.02 16.73 0.56
CA GLN A 248 -21.79 17.48 0.86
C GLN A 248 -21.45 18.48 -0.25
N ASP A 249 -20.85 19.60 0.14
CA ASP A 249 -20.28 20.57 -0.81
C ASP A 249 -19.04 19.97 -1.48
N PHE A 250 -19.16 19.64 -2.77
CA PHE A 250 -18.08 19.02 -3.53
C PHE A 250 -16.85 19.92 -3.66
N ASP A 251 -17.01 21.23 -3.83
CA ASP A 251 -15.88 22.15 -3.98
C ASP A 251 -15.10 22.24 -2.66
N LYS A 252 -15.81 22.20 -1.53
CA LYS A 252 -15.19 22.13 -0.20
C LYS A 252 -14.52 20.78 0.06
N VAL A 253 -15.12 19.67 -0.38
CA VAL A 253 -14.50 18.32 -0.31
C VAL A 253 -13.22 18.28 -1.14
N LYS A 254 -13.25 18.86 -2.34
CA LYS A 254 -12.09 18.99 -3.23
C LYS A 254 -10.97 19.77 -2.56
N MET A 255 -11.26 20.96 -2.03
CA MET A 255 -10.27 21.77 -1.31
C MET A 255 -9.60 21.01 -0.14
N TRP A 256 -10.38 20.20 0.58
CA TRP A 256 -9.87 19.49 1.76
C TRP A 256 -9.12 18.20 1.45
N TYR A 257 -9.51 17.46 0.41
CA TYR A 257 -9.12 16.06 0.25
C TYR A 257 -8.63 15.68 -1.17
N ASP A 258 -8.69 16.58 -2.15
CA ASP A 258 -8.13 16.39 -3.50
C ASP A 258 -6.68 16.83 -3.59
N GLY A 259 -5.83 16.09 -4.29
CA GLY A 259 -4.47 16.57 -4.52
C GLY A 259 -3.46 15.54 -4.99
N TYR A 260 -3.85 14.28 -5.22
CA TYR A 260 -2.96 13.28 -5.78
C TYR A 260 -3.32 13.02 -7.24
N LEU A 261 -2.60 13.70 -8.16
CA LEU A 261 -2.72 13.43 -9.59
C LEU A 261 -1.92 12.18 -9.96
N LEU A 262 -2.61 11.07 -10.16
CA LEU A 262 -2.02 9.79 -10.55
C LEU A 262 -2.35 9.51 -12.01
N ARG A 263 -1.39 9.79 -12.90
CA ARG A 263 -1.62 9.88 -14.36
C ARG A 263 -2.72 10.90 -14.67
N ASP A 264 -3.85 10.42 -15.15
CA ASP A 264 -4.99 11.24 -15.57
C ASP A 264 -6.11 11.28 -14.50
N TYR A 265 -5.87 10.69 -13.32
CA TYR A 265 -6.86 10.59 -12.24
C TYR A 265 -6.52 11.51 -11.08
N GLN A 266 -7.47 12.37 -10.71
CA GLN A 266 -7.48 13.00 -9.39
C GLN A 266 -7.91 11.97 -8.37
N VAL A 267 -6.99 11.61 -7.47
CA VAL A 267 -7.17 10.56 -6.48
C VAL A 267 -7.27 11.17 -5.09
N TYR A 268 -8.28 10.71 -4.35
CA TYR A 268 -8.62 11.15 -3.01
C TYR A 268 -8.35 10.02 -2.01
N ASN A 269 -7.97 10.37 -0.79
CA ASN A 269 -7.86 9.40 0.31
C ASN A 269 -9.26 8.84 0.66
N PRO A 270 -9.51 7.52 0.48
CA PRO A 270 -10.80 6.90 0.77
C PRO A 270 -11.28 7.13 2.21
N ARG A 271 -10.40 7.04 3.20
CA ARG A 271 -10.78 7.21 4.61
C ARG A 271 -11.23 8.63 4.91
N ALA A 272 -10.55 9.62 4.35
CA ALA A 272 -10.92 11.03 4.54
C ALA A 272 -12.27 11.34 3.89
N VAL A 273 -12.46 10.92 2.63
CA VAL A 273 -13.74 11.07 1.92
C VAL A 273 -14.88 10.37 2.67
N VAL A 274 -14.74 9.08 3.02
CA VAL A 274 -15.78 8.35 3.78
C VAL A 274 -16.10 9.05 5.10
N SER A 275 -15.09 9.60 5.78
CA SER A 275 -15.29 10.28 7.06
C SER A 275 -16.09 11.58 6.91
N VAL A 276 -15.76 12.45 5.93
CA VAL A 276 -16.52 13.68 5.72
C VAL A 276 -17.94 13.40 5.23
N MET A 277 -18.14 12.38 4.37
CA MET A 277 -19.49 11.99 3.90
C MET A 277 -20.38 11.52 5.05
N LEU A 278 -19.85 10.75 6.00
CA LEU A 278 -20.63 10.19 7.10
C LEU A 278 -20.76 11.14 8.30
N LYS A 279 -19.75 11.97 8.58
CA LYS A 279 -19.69 12.84 9.77
C LYS A 279 -20.07 14.29 9.47
N GLY A 280 -19.92 14.76 8.23
CA GLY A 280 -20.18 16.15 7.83
C GLY A 280 -19.17 17.17 8.37
N GLU A 281 -18.05 16.72 8.95
CA GLU A 281 -17.03 17.59 9.53
C GLU A 281 -15.82 17.70 8.59
N PHE A 282 -15.44 18.92 8.22
CA PHE A 282 -14.23 19.16 7.44
C PHE A 282 -13.06 19.34 8.40
N LYS A 283 -12.22 18.30 8.50
CA LYS A 283 -11.05 18.25 9.37
C LYS A 283 -10.01 17.25 8.87
N SER A 284 -8.84 17.21 9.50
CA SER A 284 -7.88 16.14 9.29
C SER A 284 -8.42 14.81 9.81
N TYR A 285 -8.68 13.89 8.89
CA TYR A 285 -8.94 12.47 9.11
C TYR A 285 -7.69 11.62 8.86
N TRP A 286 -6.57 12.27 8.50
CA TRP A 286 -5.24 11.68 8.38
C TRP A 286 -4.60 11.42 9.76
N SER A 287 -4.93 12.20 10.79
CA SER A 287 -4.18 12.26 12.05
C SER A 287 -4.82 11.72 13.32
N GLU A 288 -5.97 11.04 13.22
CA GLU A 288 -6.64 10.46 14.41
C GLU A 288 -5.74 9.47 15.23
N THR A 289 -4.51 9.15 14.76
CA THR A 289 -3.44 8.47 15.53
C THR A 289 -2.03 8.92 15.07
N ALA A 290 -1.34 9.78 15.83
CA ALA A 290 0.13 9.99 15.81
C ALA A 290 0.83 10.19 14.42
N SER A 291 0.15 10.81 13.45
CA SER A 291 0.63 10.97 12.05
C SER A 291 1.87 11.86 11.92
N TYR A 292 1.86 13.03 12.58
CA TYR A 292 2.94 14.00 12.46
C TYR A 292 4.24 13.53 13.13
N GLU A 293 4.16 12.69 14.17
CA GLU A 293 5.34 12.11 14.84
C GLU A 293 6.19 11.28 13.86
N ALA A 294 5.58 10.70 12.82
CA ALA A 294 6.29 9.94 11.80
C ALA A 294 7.12 10.83 10.86
N ILE A 295 6.71 12.09 10.63
CA ILE A 295 7.40 13.00 9.69
C ILE A 295 8.30 14.02 10.37
N VAL A 296 8.05 14.37 11.64
CA VAL A 296 8.89 15.31 12.39
C VAL A 296 10.37 14.93 12.37
N PRO A 297 10.79 13.66 12.62
CA PRO A 297 12.18 13.25 12.51
C PRO A 297 12.77 13.46 11.11
N LEU A 298 11.99 13.25 10.05
CA LEU A 298 12.41 13.42 8.66
C LEU A 298 12.66 14.90 8.34
N ILE A 299 11.70 15.76 8.69
CA ILE A 299 11.81 17.21 8.50
C ILE A 299 13.01 17.76 9.28
N ASN A 300 13.22 17.25 10.51
CA ASN A 300 14.31 17.64 11.37
C ASN A 300 15.71 17.28 10.85
N MET A 301 15.84 16.36 9.89
CA MET A 301 17.12 16.12 9.22
C MET A 301 17.62 17.38 8.51
N ASN A 302 16.69 18.24 8.05
CA ASN A 302 16.92 19.56 7.45
C ASN A 302 18.06 19.63 6.41
N TYR A 303 18.24 18.57 5.61
CA TYR A 303 19.20 18.54 4.51
C TYR A 303 18.93 19.68 3.52
N ASP A 304 19.96 20.43 3.15
CA ASP A 304 19.94 21.42 2.07
C ASP A 304 18.70 22.32 2.03
N GLY A 305 18.25 22.80 3.20
CA GLY A 305 17.08 23.67 3.31
C GLY A 305 15.73 22.96 3.15
N LEU A 306 15.65 21.66 3.46
CA LEU A 306 14.41 20.87 3.45
C LEU A 306 13.26 21.57 4.16
N THR A 307 13.49 22.17 5.34
CA THR A 307 12.43 22.88 6.07
C THR A 307 11.90 24.06 5.27
N THR A 308 12.78 24.84 4.64
CA THR A 308 12.39 25.95 3.75
C THR A 308 11.59 25.47 2.55
N ALA A 309 11.99 24.34 1.95
CA ALA A 309 11.23 23.71 0.86
C ALA A 309 9.82 23.29 1.30
N ILE A 310 9.68 22.70 2.50
CA ILE A 310 8.37 22.33 3.05
C ILE A 310 7.51 23.57 3.31
N ILE A 311 8.08 24.63 3.90
CA ILE A 311 7.37 25.90 4.13
C ILE A 311 6.90 26.52 2.80
N ALA A 312 7.74 26.48 1.77
CA ALA A 312 7.36 26.94 0.44
C ALA A 312 6.17 26.13 -0.11
N MET A 313 6.16 24.80 0.03
CA MET A 313 5.03 23.97 -0.41
C MET A 313 3.76 24.17 0.44
N ILE A 314 3.89 24.41 1.75
CA ILE A 314 2.77 24.86 2.61
C ILE A 314 2.19 26.20 2.13
N SER A 315 3.01 27.04 1.48
CA SER A 315 2.57 28.31 0.89
C SER A 315 2.02 28.16 -0.54
N GLY A 316 1.93 26.92 -1.05
CA GLY A 316 1.40 26.60 -2.39
C GLY A 316 2.44 26.51 -3.51
N ALA A 317 3.74 26.63 -3.20
CA ALA A 317 4.78 26.40 -4.20
C ALA A 317 4.96 24.90 -4.49
N GLU A 318 5.56 24.60 -5.64
CA GLU A 318 6.02 23.26 -5.97
C GLU A 318 7.55 23.21 -5.88
N VAL A 319 8.11 22.08 -5.48
CA VAL A 319 9.56 21.90 -5.30
C VAL A 319 10.07 20.75 -6.16
N LYS A 320 11.09 21.01 -6.97
CA LYS A 320 11.75 19.97 -7.78
C LYS A 320 12.39 18.91 -6.88
N VAL A 321 12.17 17.65 -7.22
CA VAL A 321 12.68 16.50 -6.47
C VAL A 321 13.29 15.47 -7.43
N ASN A 322 14.50 14.98 -7.13
CA ASN A 322 15.07 13.82 -7.81
C ASN A 322 14.73 12.53 -7.06
N THR A 323 13.72 11.80 -7.54
CA THR A 323 13.24 10.58 -6.86
C THR A 323 14.13 9.36 -7.07
N GLY A 324 15.12 9.41 -7.97
CA GLY A 324 15.99 8.29 -8.30
C GLY A 324 17.05 7.96 -7.24
N THR A 325 17.31 8.88 -6.31
CA THR A 325 18.33 8.73 -5.25
C THR A 325 17.86 7.83 -4.13
N PHE A 326 16.56 7.87 -3.79
CA PHE A 326 16.01 7.11 -2.68
C PHE A 326 15.98 5.61 -3.01
N LYS A 327 16.51 4.78 -2.11
CA LYS A 327 16.61 3.32 -2.27
C LYS A 327 15.67 2.53 -1.36
N ASN A 328 14.63 3.18 -0.83
CA ASN A 328 13.68 2.59 0.13
C ASN A 328 14.40 2.05 1.38
N ASP A 329 15.38 2.81 1.87
CA ASP A 329 16.16 2.52 3.07
C ASP A 329 16.11 3.74 3.99
N THR A 330 15.28 3.67 5.03
CA THR A 330 15.00 4.77 5.95
C THR A 330 16.18 5.12 6.85
N LEU A 331 17.13 4.20 7.06
CA LEU A 331 18.37 4.48 7.79
C LEU A 331 19.43 5.20 6.97
N ASN A 332 19.28 5.20 5.64
CA ASN A 332 20.29 5.66 4.70
C ASN A 332 19.76 6.79 3.82
N ILE A 333 18.90 7.63 4.39
CA ILE A 333 18.48 8.92 3.83
C ILE A 333 19.70 9.85 3.83
N LYS A 334 20.04 10.42 2.67
CA LYS A 334 21.28 11.20 2.49
C LYS A 334 21.06 12.61 1.98
N SER A 335 19.84 12.93 1.59
CA SER A 335 19.54 14.17 0.89
C SER A 335 18.13 14.65 1.18
N LYS A 336 17.89 15.92 0.88
CA LYS A 336 16.55 16.50 0.82
C LYS A 336 15.63 15.68 -0.08
N ASP A 337 16.13 15.27 -1.24
CA ASP A 337 15.33 14.55 -2.25
C ASP A 337 14.92 13.16 -1.76
N ASP A 338 15.76 12.47 -0.99
CA ASP A 338 15.41 11.20 -0.35
C ASP A 338 14.25 11.38 0.65
N VAL A 339 14.29 12.44 1.45
CA VAL A 339 13.21 12.75 2.40
C VAL A 339 11.91 13.06 1.67
N LEU A 340 11.95 13.94 0.66
CA LEU A 340 10.77 14.31 -0.13
C LEU A 340 10.18 13.09 -0.84
N THR A 341 11.02 12.23 -1.41
CA THR A 341 10.59 10.98 -2.05
C THR A 341 9.91 10.04 -1.07
N TYR A 342 10.46 9.90 0.14
CA TYR A 342 9.86 9.10 1.20
C TYR A 342 8.50 9.68 1.64
N MET A 343 8.40 11.00 1.80
CA MET A 343 7.14 11.68 2.13
C MET A 343 6.06 11.52 1.04
N ILE A 344 6.45 11.43 -0.24
CA ILE A 344 5.52 11.11 -1.33
C ILE A 344 4.94 9.69 -1.15
N HIS A 345 5.78 8.69 -0.88
CA HIS A 345 5.29 7.32 -0.62
C HIS A 345 4.41 7.21 0.62
N LEU A 346 4.71 8.00 1.65
CA LEU A 346 3.88 8.10 2.85
C LEU A 346 2.55 8.82 2.59
N GLY A 347 2.40 9.53 1.47
CA GLY A 347 1.22 10.32 1.13
C GLY A 347 1.19 11.74 1.71
N TYR A 348 2.28 12.22 2.32
CA TYR A 348 2.36 13.60 2.82
C TYR A 348 2.71 14.64 1.75
N LEU A 349 3.10 14.18 0.56
CA LEU A 349 3.32 15.02 -0.60
C LEU A 349 2.71 14.32 -1.82
N ALA A 350 2.17 15.11 -2.75
CA ALA A 350 1.88 14.64 -4.09
C ALA A 350 3.11 14.84 -4.98
N TYR A 351 3.11 14.14 -6.12
CA TYR A 351 4.21 14.17 -7.06
C TYR A 351 3.68 14.34 -8.49
N ASP A 352 4.10 15.43 -9.13
CA ASP A 352 3.94 15.62 -10.56
C ASP A 352 5.08 14.89 -11.28
N GLN A 353 4.75 13.74 -11.85
CA GLN A 353 5.69 12.91 -12.61
C GLN A 353 6.25 13.63 -13.85
N THR A 354 5.47 14.50 -14.49
CA THR A 354 5.85 15.19 -15.74
C THR A 354 6.93 16.22 -15.47
N ASN A 355 6.76 17.02 -14.42
CA ASN A 355 7.68 18.10 -14.08
C ASN A 355 8.72 17.70 -13.02
N SER A 356 8.58 16.51 -12.43
CA SER A 356 9.40 16.03 -11.29
C SER A 356 9.32 16.96 -10.08
N MET A 357 8.11 17.36 -9.73
CA MET A 357 7.83 18.32 -8.66
C MET A 357 7.03 17.67 -7.54
N ALA A 358 7.37 18.00 -6.30
CA ALA A 358 6.61 17.67 -5.11
C ALA A 358 5.76 18.88 -4.68
N LEU A 359 4.57 18.60 -4.13
CA LEU A 359 3.66 19.62 -3.62
C LEU A 359 2.84 19.10 -2.43
N VAL A 360 2.26 20.01 -1.65
CA VAL A 360 1.26 19.67 -0.64
C VAL A 360 -0.07 19.40 -1.34
N PRO A 361 -0.67 18.20 -1.22
CA PRO A 361 -1.82 17.82 -2.03
C PRO A 361 -3.06 18.65 -1.70
N ASN A 362 -3.38 18.82 -0.41
CA ASN A 362 -4.66 19.36 0.03
C ASN A 362 -4.56 20.07 1.39
N GLU A 363 -5.67 20.67 1.82
CA GLU A 363 -5.74 21.40 3.09
C GLU A 363 -5.52 20.49 4.31
N GLU A 364 -5.99 19.24 4.27
CA GLU A 364 -5.75 18.27 5.35
C GLU A 364 -4.25 18.07 5.60
N ILE A 365 -3.48 17.78 4.56
CA ILE A 365 -2.04 17.57 4.67
C ILE A 365 -1.29 18.88 4.95
N ARG A 366 -1.78 20.01 4.46
CA ARG A 366 -1.22 21.34 4.76
C ARG A 366 -1.23 21.62 6.26
N GLN A 367 -2.32 21.30 6.95
CA GLN A 367 -2.44 21.46 8.40
C GLN A 367 -1.48 20.55 9.15
N GLU A 368 -1.35 19.28 8.73
CA GLU A 368 -0.41 18.32 9.34
C GLU A 368 1.05 18.79 9.22
N LEU A 369 1.44 19.27 8.03
CA LEU A 369 2.79 19.79 7.81
C LEU A 369 3.03 21.08 8.57
N THR A 370 2.03 21.96 8.65
CA THR A 370 2.11 23.20 9.45
C THR A 370 2.35 22.87 10.92
N ALA A 371 1.56 21.96 11.50
CA ALA A 371 1.75 21.51 12.88
C ALA A 371 3.13 20.88 13.11
N ALA A 372 3.62 20.06 12.16
CA ALA A 372 4.95 19.44 12.26
C ALA A 372 6.08 20.48 12.29
N VAL A 373 5.97 21.55 11.49
CA VAL A 373 6.96 22.65 11.50
C VAL A 373 6.78 23.55 12.73
N GLU A 374 5.55 23.78 13.20
CA GLU A 374 5.20 24.61 14.37
C GLU A 374 5.54 23.99 15.72
N SER A 375 5.54 22.65 15.85
CA SER A 375 5.91 21.93 17.09
C SER A 375 7.34 22.19 17.57
N ARG A 376 8.06 23.06 16.85
CA ARG A 376 9.43 23.47 17.06
C ARG A 376 9.46 24.94 17.49
N LYS A 377 10.36 25.29 18.42
CA LYS A 377 10.74 26.70 18.73
C LYS A 377 11.56 27.31 17.59
N TRP A 378 10.99 27.53 16.41
CA TRP A 378 11.71 28.12 15.27
C TRP A 378 11.20 29.52 14.99
N ASN A 379 12.07 30.50 15.30
CA ASN A 379 11.82 31.93 15.12
C ASN A 379 11.56 32.33 13.64
N GLU A 380 11.87 31.46 12.68
CA GLU A 380 11.70 31.72 11.25
C GLU A 380 10.23 31.71 10.81
N MET A 381 9.38 30.86 11.40
CA MET A 381 7.96 30.83 11.05
C MET A 381 7.24 32.10 11.53
N LEU A 382 7.55 32.57 12.75
CA LEU A 382 7.10 33.87 13.25
C LEU A 382 7.52 35.02 12.32
N GLY A 383 8.76 35.00 11.81
CA GLY A 383 9.24 35.99 10.86
C GLY A 383 8.52 35.97 9.52
N PHE A 384 8.25 34.78 8.96
CA PHE A 384 7.57 34.63 7.67
C PHE A 384 6.09 35.00 7.75
N TRP A 385 5.38 34.56 8.80
CA TRP A 385 3.99 34.94 9.05
C TRP A 385 3.84 36.44 9.33
N GLN A 386 4.71 37.03 10.16
CA GLN A 386 4.70 38.47 10.40
C GLN A 386 5.00 39.27 9.12
N ASN A 387 5.86 38.77 8.24
CA ASN A 387 6.14 39.44 6.97
C ASN A 387 4.99 39.27 5.96
N SER A 388 4.34 38.10 5.94
CA SER A 388 3.17 37.85 5.09
C SER A 388 1.95 38.67 5.54
N GLU A 389 1.63 38.70 6.85
CA GLU A 389 0.59 39.57 7.41
C GLU A 389 0.89 41.06 7.20
N LYS A 390 2.16 41.48 7.33
CA LYS A 390 2.55 42.87 7.04
C LYS A 390 2.34 43.22 5.57
N LEU A 391 2.61 42.29 4.65
CA LEU A 391 2.38 42.48 3.22
C LEU A 391 0.89 42.57 2.90
N LEU A 392 0.08 41.69 3.50
CA LEU A 392 -1.37 41.64 3.32
C LEU A 392 -2.08 42.88 3.89
N ASN A 393 -1.56 43.45 4.99
CA ASN A 393 -2.07 44.68 5.60
C ASN A 393 -1.50 45.97 4.97
N ALA A 394 -0.51 45.87 4.08
CA ALA A 394 0.09 47.00 3.37
C ALA A 394 -0.48 47.22 1.95
N THR A 395 -1.34 46.30 1.49
CA THR A 395 -2.21 46.42 0.30
C THR A 395 -3.63 46.67 0.72
#